data_AF-A0A9X5QMI1-F1
#
_entry.id   AF-A0A9X5QMI1-F1
#
_cell.length_a   1.000
_cell.length_b   1.000
_cell.length_c   1.000
_cell.angle_alpha   90.00
_cell.angle_beta   90.00
_cell.angle_gamma   90.00
#
_symmetry.space_group_name_H-M   'P 1'
#
loop_
_entity.id
_entity.type
_entity.pdbx_description
1 polymer ?
#
loop_
_entity_poly.entity_id
_entity_poly.type
_entity_poly.pdbx_seq_one_letter_code
_entity_poly.pdbx_strand_id
1 'polypeptide(L)'
;MLRRLKLLVVLLTLSLVLAGCNRVGLAYRNLDVIIPWTLNDYLDMNAGQKSWFNDKLKEHLAWHCTTQLPGYLDWLDRLQQMVDDNQVTDAALQTRTVEAKEAIAEVAREVTPSAIGLLQGLDDQQVKEMNDALAKDLRKRQDEYLKPPLAKQIQERAERMNKRLDAWMGPLSDSQKNRVTAWSISLGEQNQQWIGNRAHWQAQFIDAVKQRQSADFPQKMQQLLVDRESLWTPEYRVAYAETEAAARSLIVDLMAQSSVQQRLKLTQKIDGVRSDFKALKCLKGSAS
;
A
#
# COMPACT_ATOMS: atom_id res chain seq x y z
N MET A 1 9.64 27.42 40.55
CA MET A 1 8.59 27.33 39.50
C MET A 1 9.13 27.58 38.09
N LEU A 2 9.94 28.63 37.84
CA LEU A 2 10.49 28.93 36.50
C LEU A 2 11.30 27.78 35.84
N ARG A 3 12.04 26.97 36.60
CA ARG A 3 12.84 25.85 36.06
C ARG A 3 11.97 24.70 35.52
N ARG A 4 10.81 24.46 36.15
CA ARG A 4 9.82 23.47 35.69
C ARG A 4 9.03 23.98 34.48
N LEU A 5 8.75 25.29 34.43
CA LEU A 5 8.13 25.94 33.26
C LEU A 5 9.05 25.91 32.03
N LYS A 6 10.36 26.14 32.21
CA LYS A 6 11.35 26.03 31.13
C LYS A 6 11.47 24.59 30.59
N LEU A 7 11.44 23.57 31.46
CA LEU A 7 11.43 22.16 31.05
C LEU A 7 10.14 21.78 30.30
N LEU A 8 8.98 22.27 30.76
CA LEU A 8 7.70 22.06 30.08
C LEU A 8 7.67 22.74 28.71
N VAL A 9 8.20 23.96 28.58
CA VAL A 9 8.30 24.67 27.29
C VAL A 9 9.27 23.97 26.35
N VAL A 10 10.42 23.47 26.84
CA VAL A 10 11.37 22.68 26.03
C VAL A 10 10.76 21.34 25.60
N LEU A 11 10.03 20.65 26.48
CA LEU A 11 9.29 19.42 26.13
C LEU A 11 8.16 19.70 25.14
N LEU A 12 7.44 20.80 25.30
CA LEU A 12 6.40 21.21 24.35
C LEU A 12 7.02 21.54 22.98
N THR A 13 8.09 22.33 22.93
CA THR A 13 8.77 22.68 21.67
C THR A 13 9.41 21.44 21.03
N LEU A 14 10.02 20.54 21.80
CA LEU A 14 10.54 19.27 21.27
C LEU A 14 9.40 18.37 20.75
N SER A 15 8.25 18.34 21.42
CA SER A 15 7.07 17.59 20.97
C SER A 15 6.40 18.21 19.74
N LEU A 16 6.45 19.55 19.57
CA LEU A 16 6.02 20.27 18.38
C LEU A 16 6.99 20.07 17.20
N VAL A 17 8.29 19.94 17.46
CA VAL A 17 9.30 19.56 16.45
C VAL A 17 9.15 18.09 16.04
N LEU A 18 8.73 17.22 16.96
CA LEU A 18 8.40 15.81 16.69
C LEU A 18 6.98 15.61 16.11
N ALA A 19 6.09 16.59 16.21
CA ALA A 19 4.76 16.53 15.58
C ALA A 19 4.82 16.66 14.05
N GLY A 20 5.99 17.05 13.51
CA GLY A 20 6.35 16.97 12.09
C GLY A 20 7.04 15.66 11.70
N CYS A 21 6.97 14.59 12.50
CA CYS A 21 7.56 13.29 12.17
C CYS A 21 6.94 12.73 10.87
N ASN A 22 7.64 13.04 9.78
CA ASN A 22 7.66 12.38 8.49
C ASN A 22 7.51 10.85 8.66
N ARG A 23 6.27 10.36 8.56
CA ARG A 23 5.96 8.93 8.73
C ARG A 23 6.40 8.10 7.54
N VAL A 24 6.42 8.69 6.34
CA VAL A 24 6.72 7.99 5.08
C VAL A 24 8.21 7.70 4.98
N GLY A 25 9.06 8.72 5.12
CA GLY A 25 10.51 8.59 5.18
C GLY A 25 10.98 7.81 6.41
N LEU A 26 10.31 7.93 7.57
CA LEU A 26 10.62 7.07 8.72
C LEU A 26 10.30 5.61 8.42
N ALA A 27 9.13 5.29 7.86
CA ALA A 27 8.79 3.92 7.48
C ALA A 27 9.78 3.38 6.44
N TYR A 28 10.09 4.16 5.41
CA TYR A 28 11.04 3.76 4.37
C TYR A 28 12.42 3.42 4.93
N ARG A 29 12.95 4.26 5.83
CA ARG A 29 14.27 4.07 6.46
C ARG A 29 14.34 2.84 7.37
N ASN A 30 13.21 2.25 7.73
CA ASN A 30 13.12 1.08 8.60
C ASN A 30 12.48 -0.12 7.87
N LEU A 31 12.42 -0.12 6.53
CA LEU A 31 11.86 -1.24 5.77
C LEU A 31 12.67 -2.53 5.97
N ASP A 32 13.96 -2.41 6.23
CA ASP A 32 14.86 -3.51 6.62
C ASP A 32 14.47 -4.17 7.95
N VAL A 33 13.65 -3.51 8.79
CA VAL A 33 13.08 -4.06 10.02
C VAL A 33 11.62 -4.44 9.85
N ILE A 34 10.82 -3.57 9.21
CA ILE A 34 9.37 -3.75 9.05
C ILE A 34 9.06 -4.97 8.18
N ILE A 35 9.79 -5.17 7.08
CA ILE A 35 9.51 -6.26 6.16
C ILE A 35 9.78 -7.62 6.81
N PRO A 36 10.96 -7.90 7.42
CA PRO A 36 11.15 -9.17 8.13
C PRO A 36 10.17 -9.36 9.27
N TRP A 37 9.86 -8.30 10.04
CA TRP A 37 8.88 -8.37 11.12
C TRP A 37 7.49 -8.78 10.63
N THR A 38 7.05 -8.22 9.50
CA THR A 38 5.76 -8.57 8.88
C THR A 38 5.80 -9.98 8.27
N LEU A 39 6.93 -10.40 7.70
CA LEU A 39 7.07 -11.73 7.12
C LEU A 39 7.06 -12.84 8.18
N ASN A 40 7.55 -12.56 9.38
CA ASN A 40 7.52 -13.49 10.51
C ASN A 40 6.09 -13.87 10.95
N ASP A 41 5.06 -13.09 10.59
CA ASP A 41 3.66 -13.47 10.83
C ASP A 41 3.22 -14.69 9.99
N TYR A 42 3.97 -15.01 8.92
CA TYR A 42 3.65 -16.09 7.97
C TYR A 42 4.73 -17.15 7.86
N LEU A 43 5.99 -16.81 8.16
CA LEU A 43 7.11 -17.72 7.96
C LEU A 43 8.14 -17.54 9.09
N ASP A 44 8.32 -18.57 9.92
CA ASP A 44 9.44 -18.60 10.86
C ASP A 44 10.71 -19.08 10.15
N MET A 45 11.48 -18.12 9.66
CA MET A 45 12.75 -18.39 9.00
C MET A 45 13.82 -18.84 10.02
N ASN A 46 14.59 -19.87 9.69
CA ASN A 46 15.77 -20.25 10.49
C ASN A 46 16.89 -19.19 10.36
N ALA A 47 17.94 -19.30 11.17
CA ALA A 47 19.03 -18.30 11.21
C ALA A 47 19.71 -18.09 9.84
N GLY A 48 19.91 -19.16 9.07
CA GLY A 48 20.50 -19.08 7.73
C GLY A 48 19.60 -18.37 6.73
N GLN A 49 18.31 -18.74 6.70
CA GLN A 49 17.30 -18.09 5.86
C GLN A 49 17.14 -16.60 6.23
N LYS A 50 17.12 -16.25 7.53
CA LYS A 50 17.05 -14.84 8.01
C LYS A 50 18.25 -14.03 7.55
N SER A 51 19.47 -14.57 7.65
CA SER A 51 20.68 -13.89 7.18
C SER A 51 20.62 -13.63 5.67
N TRP A 52 20.33 -14.68 4.90
CA TRP A 52 20.22 -14.58 3.43
C TRP A 52 19.13 -13.59 3.00
N PHE A 53 17.96 -13.64 3.65
CA PHE A 53 16.83 -12.75 3.37
C PHE A 53 17.20 -11.28 3.63
N ASN A 54 17.86 -10.99 4.76
CA ASN A 54 18.24 -9.63 5.11
C ASN A 54 19.26 -9.04 4.13
N ASP A 55 20.18 -9.85 3.61
CA ASP A 55 21.14 -9.38 2.60
C ASP A 55 20.46 -9.10 1.26
N LYS A 56 19.57 -9.99 0.80
CA LYS A 56 18.74 -9.73 -0.39
C LYS A 56 17.81 -8.54 -0.23
N LEU A 57 17.23 -8.36 0.95
CA LEU A 57 16.37 -7.21 1.21
C LEU A 57 17.16 -5.89 1.12
N LYS A 58 18.40 -5.83 1.60
CA LYS A 58 19.25 -4.64 1.45
C LYS A 58 19.53 -4.32 -0.01
N GLU A 59 19.83 -5.34 -0.82
CA GLU A 59 20.02 -5.19 -2.27
C GLU A 59 18.76 -4.60 -2.93
N HIS A 60 17.58 -5.20 -2.66
CA HIS A 60 16.29 -4.76 -3.19
C HIS A 60 15.91 -3.35 -2.75
N LEU A 61 16.15 -2.98 -1.49
CA LEU A 61 15.87 -1.63 -0.99
C LEU A 61 16.81 -0.58 -1.61
N ALA A 62 18.07 -0.95 -1.87
CA ALA A 62 19.01 -0.09 -2.57
C ALA A 62 18.58 0.12 -4.03
N TRP A 63 18.25 -0.96 -4.74
CA TRP A 63 17.71 -0.90 -6.10
C TRP A 63 16.44 -0.06 -6.17
N HIS A 64 15.47 -0.32 -5.29
CA HIS A 64 14.20 0.41 -5.28
C HIS A 64 14.44 1.91 -5.06
N CYS A 65 15.39 2.24 -4.18
CA CYS A 65 15.72 3.63 -3.95
C CYS A 65 16.34 4.31 -5.17
N THR A 66 17.26 3.65 -5.88
CA THR A 66 18.00 4.28 -6.97
C THR A 66 17.27 4.24 -8.31
N THR A 67 16.38 3.26 -8.53
CA THR A 67 15.70 3.07 -9.82
C THR A 67 14.22 3.46 -9.79
N GLN A 68 13.50 3.20 -8.69
CA GLN A 68 12.06 3.39 -8.63
C GLN A 68 11.66 4.73 -8.03
N LEU A 69 12.28 5.14 -6.91
CA LEU A 69 11.92 6.38 -6.22
C LEU A 69 12.04 7.65 -7.09
N PRO A 70 13.02 7.82 -8.00
CA PRO A 70 13.03 8.97 -8.90
C PRO A 70 11.75 9.07 -9.73
N GLY A 71 11.27 7.96 -10.29
CA GLY A 71 10.00 7.92 -11.02
C GLY A 71 8.80 8.24 -10.13
N TYR A 72 8.85 7.88 -8.84
CA TYR A 72 7.77 8.20 -7.89
C TYR A 72 7.76 9.69 -7.55
N LEU A 73 8.93 10.34 -7.47
CA LEU A 73 9.03 11.79 -7.31
C LEU A 73 8.41 12.52 -8.51
N ASP A 74 8.72 12.09 -9.73
CA ASP A 74 8.15 12.67 -10.94
C ASP A 74 6.63 12.45 -11.02
N TRP A 75 6.15 11.28 -10.57
CA TRP A 75 4.71 10.98 -10.50
C TRP A 75 4.00 11.87 -9.48
N LEU A 76 4.61 12.12 -8.32
CA LEU A 76 4.09 13.05 -7.31
C LEU A 76 4.07 14.49 -7.83
N ASP A 77 5.08 14.92 -8.59
CA ASP A 77 5.12 16.25 -9.22
C ASP A 77 3.97 16.42 -10.21
N ARG A 78 3.67 15.40 -11.02
CA ARG A 78 2.53 15.42 -11.95
C ARG A 78 1.18 15.46 -11.21
N LEU A 79 1.05 14.75 -10.09
CA LEU A 79 -0.16 14.85 -9.25
C LEU A 79 -0.32 16.24 -8.64
N GLN A 80 0.77 16.83 -8.16
CA GLN A 80 0.75 18.17 -7.60
C GLN A 80 0.30 19.20 -8.64
N GLN A 81 0.85 19.12 -9.86
CA GLN A 81 0.47 20.00 -10.96
C GLN A 81 -1.04 19.90 -11.27
N MET A 82 -1.60 18.68 -11.29
CA MET A 82 -3.04 18.48 -11.51
C MET A 82 -3.89 19.17 -10.43
N VAL A 83 -3.43 19.17 -9.17
CA VAL A 83 -4.11 19.82 -8.05
C VAL A 83 -3.98 21.34 -8.12
N ASP A 84 -2.79 21.84 -8.40
CA ASP A 84 -2.47 23.27 -8.45
C ASP A 84 -3.21 23.96 -9.63
N ASP A 85 -3.29 23.30 -10.78
CA ASP A 85 -4.01 23.80 -11.96
C ASP A 85 -5.53 23.59 -11.86
N ASN A 86 -6.00 22.89 -10.83
CA ASN A 86 -7.39 22.47 -10.67
C ASN A 86 -7.91 21.67 -11.90
N GLN A 87 -7.05 20.83 -12.47
CA GLN A 87 -7.34 20.00 -13.66
C GLN A 87 -7.26 18.50 -13.33
N VAL A 88 -8.03 18.08 -12.33
CA VAL A 88 -8.16 16.66 -11.98
C VAL A 88 -9.30 16.04 -12.80
N THR A 89 -8.93 15.36 -13.89
CA THR A 89 -9.87 14.66 -14.79
C THR A 89 -9.77 13.14 -14.66
N ASP A 90 -10.82 12.42 -15.04
CA ASP A 90 -10.82 10.95 -15.03
C ASP A 90 -9.70 10.37 -15.92
N ALA A 91 -9.54 10.92 -17.13
CA ALA A 91 -8.50 10.48 -18.06
C ALA A 91 -7.08 10.67 -17.48
N ALA A 92 -6.82 11.82 -16.83
CA ALA A 92 -5.54 12.05 -16.18
C ALA A 92 -5.30 11.06 -15.04
N LEU A 93 -6.31 10.84 -14.18
CA LEU A 93 -6.24 9.87 -13.08
C LEU A 93 -6.06 8.43 -13.58
N GLN A 94 -6.72 8.03 -14.69
CA GLN A 94 -6.54 6.72 -15.29
C GLN A 94 -5.08 6.50 -15.70
N THR A 95 -4.45 7.49 -16.33
CA THR A 95 -3.02 7.44 -16.66
C THR A 95 -2.17 7.31 -15.40
N ARG A 96 -2.47 8.07 -14.33
CA ARG A 96 -1.76 7.95 -13.04
C ARG A 96 -1.90 6.56 -12.43
N THR A 97 -3.10 5.95 -12.51
CA THR A 97 -3.37 4.59 -12.03
C THR A 97 -2.54 3.56 -12.81
N VAL A 98 -2.49 3.65 -14.14
CA VAL A 98 -1.72 2.71 -14.97
C VAL A 98 -0.23 2.78 -14.63
N GLU A 99 0.34 3.98 -14.49
CA GLU A 99 1.74 4.15 -14.09
C GLU A 99 2.02 3.55 -12.71
N ALA A 100 1.10 3.72 -11.74
CA ALA A 100 1.25 3.13 -10.42
C ALA A 100 1.19 1.59 -10.45
N LYS A 101 0.35 1.00 -11.32
CA LYS A 101 0.31 -0.46 -11.52
C LYS A 101 1.61 -0.98 -12.11
N GLU A 102 2.16 -0.29 -13.11
CA GLU A 102 3.42 -0.67 -13.74
C GLU A 102 4.59 -0.60 -12.74
N ALA A 103 4.64 0.46 -11.92
CA ALA A 103 5.61 0.59 -10.84
C ALA A 103 5.53 -0.58 -9.83
N ILE A 104 4.32 -1.04 -9.48
CA ILE A 104 4.12 -2.21 -8.61
C ILE A 104 4.61 -3.50 -9.31
N ALA A 105 4.33 -3.64 -10.61
CA ALA A 105 4.75 -4.80 -11.39
C ALA A 105 6.28 -4.89 -11.53
N GLU A 106 6.97 -3.76 -11.69
CA GLU A 106 8.44 -3.71 -11.73
C GLU A 106 9.05 -4.20 -10.41
N VAL A 107 8.54 -3.72 -9.28
CA VAL A 107 8.98 -4.20 -7.96
C VAL A 107 8.71 -5.69 -7.80
N ALA A 108 7.54 -6.18 -8.23
CA ALA A 108 7.23 -7.60 -8.18
C ALA A 108 8.20 -8.43 -9.02
N ARG A 109 8.55 -7.97 -10.23
CA ARG A 109 9.53 -8.64 -11.11
C ARG A 109 10.91 -8.72 -10.47
N GLU A 110 11.39 -7.62 -9.90
CA GLU A 110 12.72 -7.57 -9.25
C GLU A 110 12.82 -8.53 -8.06
N VAL A 111 11.80 -8.57 -7.19
CA VAL A 111 11.87 -9.37 -5.95
C VAL A 111 11.53 -10.86 -6.17
N THR A 112 10.86 -11.22 -7.26
CA THR A 112 10.37 -12.59 -7.52
C THR A 112 11.48 -13.65 -7.52
N PRO A 113 12.66 -13.45 -8.15
CA PRO A 113 13.75 -14.42 -8.07
C PRO A 113 14.21 -14.72 -6.64
N SER A 114 14.29 -13.69 -5.77
CA SER A 114 14.61 -13.90 -4.35
C SER A 114 13.45 -14.58 -3.60
N ALA A 115 12.20 -14.24 -3.90
CA ALA A 115 11.06 -14.92 -3.31
C ALA A 115 11.05 -16.42 -3.67
N ILE A 116 11.35 -16.78 -4.93
CA ILE A 116 11.50 -18.17 -5.37
C ILE A 116 12.60 -18.86 -4.58
N GLY A 117 13.79 -18.27 -4.49
CA GLY A 117 14.91 -18.85 -3.73
C GLY A 117 14.58 -19.12 -2.27
N LEU A 118 13.90 -18.17 -1.60
CA LEU A 118 13.45 -18.34 -0.21
C LEU A 118 12.43 -19.48 -0.10
N LEU A 119 11.41 -19.48 -0.97
CA LEU A 119 10.32 -20.45 -0.93
C LEU A 119 10.80 -21.86 -1.26
N GLN A 120 11.75 -22.04 -2.18
CA GLN A 120 12.38 -23.35 -2.45
C GLN A 120 13.18 -23.88 -1.27
N GLY A 121 13.75 -22.99 -0.45
CA GLY A 121 14.52 -23.33 0.72
C GLY A 121 13.70 -23.69 1.97
N LEU A 122 12.37 -23.70 1.88
CA LEU A 122 11.50 -24.07 3.00
C LEU A 122 11.50 -25.59 3.24
N ASP A 123 11.44 -25.99 4.50
CA ASP A 123 11.09 -27.37 4.87
C ASP A 123 9.56 -27.57 4.92
N ASP A 124 9.11 -28.82 5.06
CA ASP A 124 7.68 -29.15 5.05
C ASP A 124 6.93 -28.59 6.27
N GLN A 125 7.60 -28.43 7.41
CA GLN A 125 7.02 -27.84 8.60
C GLN A 125 6.77 -26.34 8.38
N GLN A 126 7.72 -25.62 7.79
CA GLN A 126 7.58 -24.21 7.42
C GLN A 126 6.46 -23.99 6.40
N VAL A 127 6.31 -24.89 5.42
CA VAL A 127 5.19 -24.83 4.46
C VAL A 127 3.84 -25.03 5.16
N LYS A 128 3.75 -25.97 6.11
CA LYS A 128 2.53 -26.18 6.90
C LYS A 128 2.20 -24.95 7.75
N GLU A 129 3.16 -24.40 8.46
CA GLU A 129 2.98 -23.22 9.30
C GLU A 129 2.55 -21.99 8.49
N MET A 130 3.13 -21.80 7.31
CA MET A 130 2.73 -20.75 6.38
C MET A 130 1.28 -20.90 5.93
N ASN A 131 0.85 -22.12 5.60
CA ASN A 131 -0.54 -22.38 5.26
C ASN A 131 -1.49 -22.07 6.45
N ASP A 132 -1.12 -22.48 7.66
CA ASP A 132 -1.91 -22.21 8.88
C ASP A 132 -2.01 -20.70 9.16
N ALA A 133 -0.93 -19.96 8.96
CA ALA A 133 -0.87 -18.50 9.10
C ALA A 133 -1.75 -17.78 8.06
N LEU A 134 -1.68 -18.17 6.78
CA LEU A 134 -2.51 -17.60 5.72
C LEU A 134 -4.00 -17.87 5.98
N ALA A 135 -4.35 -19.08 6.42
CA ALA A 135 -5.72 -19.43 6.78
C ALA A 135 -6.24 -18.62 7.98
N LYS A 136 -5.37 -18.34 8.97
CA LYS A 136 -5.70 -17.47 10.11
C LYS A 136 -5.92 -16.02 9.68
N ASP A 137 -5.07 -15.45 8.83
CA ASP A 137 -5.26 -14.10 8.27
C ASP A 137 -6.55 -14.00 7.45
N LEU A 138 -6.86 -15.00 6.63
CA LEU A 138 -8.10 -15.04 5.86
C LEU A 138 -9.34 -15.03 6.77
N ARG A 139 -9.36 -15.86 7.82
CA ARG A 139 -10.46 -15.87 8.82
C ARG A 139 -10.59 -14.51 9.52
N LYS A 140 -9.48 -13.90 9.92
CA LYS A 140 -9.50 -12.57 10.54
C LYS A 140 -10.15 -11.52 9.62
N ARG A 141 -9.82 -11.54 8.33
CA ARG A 141 -10.41 -10.61 7.34
C ARG A 141 -11.89 -10.90 7.09
N GLN A 142 -12.28 -12.16 7.02
CA GLN A 142 -13.69 -12.54 6.94
C GLN A 142 -14.45 -12.00 8.15
N ASP A 143 -13.90 -12.15 9.35
CA ASP A 143 -14.52 -11.67 10.58
C ASP A 143 -14.65 -10.15 10.64
N GLU A 144 -13.61 -9.44 10.22
CA GLU A 144 -13.54 -7.98 10.28
C GLU A 144 -14.35 -7.30 9.17
N TYR A 145 -14.31 -7.83 7.95
CA TYR A 145 -14.81 -7.13 6.76
C TYR A 145 -16.00 -7.79 6.06
N LEU A 146 -16.29 -9.08 6.31
CA LEU A 146 -17.35 -9.81 5.60
C LEU A 146 -18.51 -10.24 6.51
N LYS A 147 -18.22 -10.67 7.75
CA LYS A 147 -19.26 -11.03 8.73
C LYS A 147 -20.20 -9.88 9.10
N PRO A 148 -19.76 -8.61 9.21
CA PRO A 148 -20.69 -7.51 9.46
C PRO A 148 -21.76 -7.43 8.36
N PRO A 149 -23.02 -7.06 8.68
CA PRO A 149 -24.05 -6.85 7.66
C PRO A 149 -23.62 -5.82 6.61
N LEU A 150 -24.08 -5.98 5.36
CA LEU A 150 -23.66 -5.12 4.23
C LEU A 150 -23.78 -3.62 4.53
N ALA A 151 -24.88 -3.20 5.19
CA ALA A 151 -25.07 -1.80 5.58
C ALA A 151 -23.94 -1.28 6.49
N LYS A 152 -23.46 -2.11 7.43
CA LYS A 152 -22.32 -1.78 8.29
C LYS A 152 -21.00 -1.76 7.50
N GLN A 153 -20.80 -2.69 6.57
CA GLN A 153 -19.62 -2.67 5.70
C GLN A 153 -19.54 -1.38 4.88
N ILE A 154 -20.66 -0.94 4.31
CA ILE A 154 -20.79 0.32 3.55
C ILE A 154 -20.51 1.53 4.47
N GLN A 155 -21.07 1.55 5.67
CA GLN A 155 -20.81 2.63 6.62
C GLN A 155 -19.32 2.73 6.97
N GLU A 156 -18.70 1.62 7.38
CA GLU A 156 -17.29 1.61 7.78
C GLU A 156 -16.35 1.94 6.61
N ARG A 157 -16.70 1.52 5.38
CA ARG A 157 -15.98 1.90 4.16
C ARG A 157 -16.03 3.42 3.94
N ALA A 158 -17.18 4.05 4.12
CA ALA A 158 -17.33 5.50 4.02
C ALA A 158 -16.54 6.23 5.12
N GLU A 159 -16.60 5.76 6.37
CA GLU A 159 -15.84 6.33 7.49
C GLU A 159 -14.33 6.27 7.27
N ARG A 160 -13.81 5.13 6.80
CA ARG A 160 -12.39 4.98 6.45
C ARG A 160 -11.97 5.94 5.34
N MET A 161 -12.81 6.11 4.31
CA MET A 161 -12.54 7.04 3.21
C MET A 161 -12.58 8.49 3.68
N ASN A 162 -13.58 8.89 4.47
CA ASN A 162 -13.67 10.22 5.07
C ASN A 162 -12.42 10.55 5.89
N LYS A 163 -11.97 9.63 6.76
CA LYS A 163 -10.75 9.81 7.55
C LYS A 163 -9.50 9.94 6.69
N ARG A 164 -9.40 9.16 5.60
CA ARG A 164 -8.29 9.26 4.66
C ARG A 164 -8.29 10.63 3.96
N LEU A 165 -9.43 11.06 3.43
CA LEU A 165 -9.56 12.35 2.75
C LEU A 165 -9.30 13.52 3.69
N ASP A 166 -9.81 13.48 4.92
CA ASP A 166 -9.55 14.51 5.94
C ASP A 166 -8.05 14.68 6.21
N ALA A 167 -7.30 13.58 6.32
CA ALA A 167 -5.86 13.63 6.55
C ALA A 167 -5.06 14.25 5.39
N TRP A 168 -5.61 14.23 4.17
CA TRP A 168 -4.96 14.70 2.94
C TRP A 168 -5.42 16.10 2.50
N MET A 169 -6.73 16.35 2.52
CA MET A 169 -7.34 17.60 2.04
C MET A 169 -7.86 18.48 3.18
N GLY A 170 -7.93 17.97 4.41
CA GLY A 170 -8.61 18.63 5.53
C GLY A 170 -10.12 18.32 5.58
N PRO A 171 -10.86 18.96 6.51
CA PRO A 171 -12.26 18.64 6.76
C PRO A 171 -13.11 18.69 5.49
N LEU A 172 -13.93 17.65 5.31
CA LEU A 172 -14.86 17.56 4.19
C LEU A 172 -16.14 18.35 4.45
N SER A 173 -16.66 19.01 3.42
CA SER A 173 -18.00 19.60 3.42
C SER A 173 -19.08 18.51 3.46
N ASP A 174 -20.31 18.88 3.80
CA ASP A 174 -21.41 17.91 3.84
C ASP A 174 -21.73 17.33 2.45
N SER A 175 -21.57 18.13 1.38
CA SER A 175 -21.64 17.64 -0.01
C SER A 175 -20.58 16.56 -0.28
N GLN A 176 -19.34 16.80 0.13
CA GLN A 176 -18.24 15.85 -0.06
C GLN A 176 -18.48 14.55 0.74
N LYS A 177 -18.95 14.64 1.99
CA LYS A 177 -19.32 13.46 2.80
C LYS A 177 -20.48 12.66 2.20
N ASN A 178 -21.49 13.35 1.67
CA ASN A 178 -22.59 12.70 0.97
C ASN A 178 -22.09 11.97 -0.29
N ARG A 179 -21.15 12.59 -1.03
CA ARG A 179 -20.52 11.96 -2.20
C ARG A 179 -19.70 10.72 -1.84
N VAL A 180 -18.96 10.75 -0.73
CA VAL A 180 -18.24 9.58 -0.19
C VAL A 180 -19.22 8.48 0.22
N THR A 181 -20.36 8.84 0.81
CA THR A 181 -21.40 7.87 1.19
C THR A 181 -22.00 7.22 -0.05
N ALA A 182 -22.34 7.99 -1.08
CA ALA A 182 -22.84 7.48 -2.35
C ALA A 182 -21.82 6.55 -3.05
N TRP A 183 -20.53 6.92 -3.05
CA TRP A 183 -19.44 6.05 -3.52
C TRP A 183 -19.38 4.74 -2.74
N SER A 184 -19.52 4.80 -1.42
CA SER A 184 -19.45 3.59 -0.60
C SER A 184 -20.62 2.64 -0.88
N ILE A 185 -21.83 3.19 -1.07
CA ILE A 185 -23.03 2.45 -1.44
C ILE A 185 -22.86 1.80 -2.81
N SER A 186 -22.35 2.54 -3.80
CA SER A 186 -22.22 2.04 -5.18
C SER A 186 -21.27 0.84 -5.30
N LEU A 187 -20.35 0.66 -4.37
CA LEU A 187 -19.43 -0.48 -4.34
C LEU A 187 -20.06 -1.77 -3.78
N GLY A 188 -21.25 -1.71 -3.16
CA GLY A 188 -21.98 -2.88 -2.68
C GLY A 188 -21.11 -3.90 -1.94
N GLU A 189 -21.21 -5.16 -2.36
CA GLU A 189 -20.54 -6.34 -1.79
C GLU A 189 -19.05 -6.49 -2.18
N GLN A 190 -18.36 -5.40 -2.53
CA GLN A 190 -16.93 -5.41 -2.88
C GLN A 190 -16.05 -6.25 -1.94
N ASN A 191 -16.33 -6.26 -0.62
CA ASN A 191 -15.53 -7.02 0.35
C ASN A 191 -15.62 -8.54 0.10
N GLN A 192 -16.78 -9.05 -0.34
CA GLN A 192 -16.98 -10.45 -0.68
C GLN A 192 -16.08 -10.85 -1.86
N GLN A 193 -16.06 -10.01 -2.91
CA GLN A 193 -15.25 -10.28 -4.10
C GLN A 193 -13.75 -10.18 -3.79
N TRP A 194 -13.34 -9.17 -3.01
CA TRP A 194 -11.95 -9.02 -2.58
C TRP A 194 -11.45 -10.19 -1.73
N ILE A 195 -12.24 -10.61 -0.73
CA ILE A 195 -11.87 -11.72 0.16
C ILE A 195 -11.93 -13.06 -0.58
N GLY A 196 -12.93 -13.27 -1.44
CA GLY A 196 -13.04 -14.46 -2.29
C GLY A 196 -11.83 -14.61 -3.20
N ASN A 197 -11.42 -13.53 -3.88
CA ASN A 197 -10.23 -13.55 -4.73
C ASN A 197 -8.93 -13.77 -3.94
N ARG A 198 -8.84 -13.22 -2.72
CA ARG A 198 -7.71 -13.50 -1.83
C ARG A 198 -7.63 -14.98 -1.46
N ALA A 199 -8.76 -15.59 -1.11
CA ALA A 199 -8.83 -17.02 -0.79
C ALA A 199 -8.41 -17.87 -2.00
N HIS A 200 -8.88 -17.51 -3.20
CA HIS A 200 -8.52 -18.16 -4.45
C HIS A 200 -7.00 -18.10 -4.72
N TRP A 201 -6.41 -16.91 -4.61
CA TRP A 201 -4.96 -16.74 -4.78
C TRP A 201 -4.16 -17.49 -3.71
N GLN A 202 -4.57 -17.46 -2.43
CA GLN A 202 -3.88 -18.14 -1.34
C GLN A 202 -3.86 -19.67 -1.53
N ALA A 203 -4.96 -20.26 -2.02
CA ALA A 203 -5.02 -21.68 -2.31
C ALA A 203 -4.00 -22.07 -3.39
N GLN A 204 -3.96 -21.34 -4.50
CA GLN A 204 -3.00 -21.59 -5.57
C GLN A 204 -1.55 -21.36 -5.12
N PHE A 205 -1.31 -20.31 -4.33
CA PHE A 205 0.01 -20.01 -3.79
C PHE A 205 0.53 -21.16 -2.92
N ILE A 206 -0.28 -21.64 -1.97
CA ILE A 206 0.14 -22.76 -1.10
C ILE A 206 0.28 -24.06 -1.89
N ASP A 207 -0.56 -24.34 -2.87
CA ASP A 207 -0.40 -25.54 -3.69
C ASP A 207 0.88 -25.49 -4.55
N ALA A 208 1.29 -24.32 -5.03
CA ALA A 208 2.59 -24.13 -5.67
C ALA A 208 3.74 -24.34 -4.68
N VAL A 209 3.67 -23.76 -3.47
CA VAL A 209 4.72 -23.88 -2.44
C VAL A 209 4.86 -25.32 -1.92
N LYS A 210 3.77 -26.09 -1.82
CA LYS A 210 3.86 -27.54 -1.53
C LYS A 210 4.67 -28.29 -2.60
N GLN A 211 4.64 -27.82 -3.84
CA GLN A 211 5.38 -28.36 -4.97
C GLN A 211 6.68 -27.58 -5.27
N ARG A 212 7.23 -26.84 -4.29
CA ARG A 212 8.41 -25.96 -4.47
C ARG A 212 9.65 -26.57 -5.12
N GLN A 213 9.79 -27.90 -5.11
CA GLN A 213 10.89 -28.62 -5.75
C GLN A 213 10.60 -29.03 -7.20
N SER A 214 9.41 -28.74 -7.74
CA SER A 214 9.06 -29.05 -9.12
C SER A 214 9.78 -28.13 -10.10
N ALA A 215 10.04 -28.64 -11.31
CA ALA A 215 10.72 -27.87 -12.35
C ALA A 215 9.94 -26.63 -12.82
N ASP A 216 8.60 -26.64 -12.66
CA ASP A 216 7.70 -25.55 -13.05
C ASP A 216 7.42 -24.55 -11.90
N PHE A 217 8.03 -24.73 -10.73
CA PHE A 217 7.82 -23.86 -9.57
C PHE A 217 8.16 -22.38 -9.85
N PRO A 218 9.32 -22.03 -10.47
CA PRO A 218 9.62 -20.64 -10.80
C PRO A 218 8.56 -19.97 -11.68
N GLN A 219 8.04 -20.68 -12.67
CA GLN A 219 7.02 -20.19 -13.60
C GLN A 219 5.68 -19.98 -12.89
N LYS A 220 5.26 -20.93 -12.03
CA LYS A 220 4.07 -20.76 -11.17
C LYS A 220 4.22 -19.55 -10.26
N MET A 221 5.38 -19.36 -9.65
CA MET A 221 5.64 -18.22 -8.77
C MET A 221 5.65 -16.88 -9.52
N GLN A 222 6.18 -16.85 -10.74
CA GLN A 222 6.08 -15.68 -11.59
C GLN A 222 4.62 -15.30 -11.87
N GLN A 223 3.77 -16.27 -12.22
CA GLN A 223 2.34 -16.01 -12.42
C GLN A 223 1.65 -15.52 -11.13
N LEU A 224 2.01 -16.10 -9.98
CA LEU A 224 1.43 -15.77 -8.67
C LEU A 224 1.88 -14.43 -8.09
N LEU A 225 3.06 -13.93 -8.46
CA LEU A 225 3.63 -12.70 -7.88
C LEU A 225 3.63 -11.53 -8.85
N VAL A 226 3.85 -11.78 -10.14
CA VAL A 226 3.91 -10.77 -11.20
C VAL A 226 2.58 -10.71 -11.94
N ASP A 227 2.14 -11.81 -12.55
CA ASP A 227 0.96 -11.84 -13.44
C ASP A 227 -0.35 -12.12 -12.68
N ARG A 228 -0.48 -11.54 -11.49
CA ARG A 228 -1.57 -11.80 -10.53
C ARG A 228 -2.96 -11.57 -11.10
N GLU A 229 -3.09 -10.63 -12.02
CA GLU A 229 -4.36 -10.33 -12.68
C GLU A 229 -4.85 -11.48 -13.57
N SER A 230 -3.95 -12.35 -14.05
CA SER A 230 -4.34 -13.56 -14.80
C SER A 230 -5.08 -14.57 -13.93
N LEU A 231 -4.87 -14.51 -12.61
CA LEU A 231 -5.44 -15.41 -11.61
C LEU A 231 -6.68 -14.85 -10.94
N TRP A 232 -7.17 -13.69 -11.36
CA TRP A 232 -8.37 -13.11 -10.78
C TRP A 232 -9.60 -13.94 -11.13
N THR A 233 -10.42 -14.20 -10.12
CA THR A 233 -11.78 -14.72 -10.33
C THR A 233 -12.56 -13.77 -11.26
N PRO A 234 -13.46 -14.30 -12.13
CA PRO A 234 -14.25 -13.46 -13.03
C PRO A 234 -15.00 -12.34 -12.30
N GLU A 235 -15.60 -12.65 -11.15
CA GLU A 235 -16.37 -11.72 -10.33
C GLU A 235 -15.48 -10.61 -9.76
N TYR A 236 -14.28 -10.95 -9.28
CA TYR A 236 -13.34 -9.95 -8.78
C TYR A 236 -12.77 -9.07 -9.88
N ARG A 237 -12.56 -9.60 -11.10
CA ARG A 237 -12.10 -8.78 -12.23
C ARG A 237 -13.08 -7.65 -12.53
N VAL A 238 -14.38 -7.96 -12.55
CA VAL A 238 -15.45 -6.97 -12.73
C VAL A 238 -15.46 -5.99 -11.56
N ALA A 239 -15.54 -6.51 -10.32
CA ALA A 239 -15.63 -5.67 -9.12
C ALA A 239 -14.40 -4.75 -8.95
N TYR A 240 -13.21 -5.20 -9.34
CA TYR A 240 -12.00 -4.40 -9.33
C TYR A 240 -12.07 -3.25 -10.33
N ALA A 241 -12.48 -3.51 -11.57
CA ALA A 241 -12.63 -2.48 -12.60
C ALA A 241 -13.65 -1.42 -12.19
N GLU A 242 -14.81 -1.84 -11.66
CA GLU A 242 -15.84 -0.94 -11.12
C GLU A 242 -15.34 -0.13 -9.92
N THR A 243 -14.62 -0.77 -9.00
CA THR A 243 -14.02 -0.11 -7.83
C THR A 243 -13.06 0.99 -8.24
N GLU A 244 -12.18 0.68 -9.19
CA GLU A 244 -11.15 1.60 -9.66
C GLU A 244 -11.77 2.80 -10.36
N ALA A 245 -12.76 2.58 -11.25
CA ALA A 245 -13.54 3.63 -11.87
C ALA A 245 -14.31 4.49 -10.85
N ALA A 246 -14.97 3.87 -9.87
CA ALA A 246 -15.69 4.58 -8.83
C ALA A 246 -14.75 5.43 -7.95
N ALA A 247 -13.53 4.95 -7.67
CA ALA A 247 -12.53 5.70 -6.92
C ALA A 247 -12.03 6.93 -7.68
N ARG A 248 -11.75 6.81 -8.99
CA ARG A 248 -11.38 7.98 -9.81
C ARG A 248 -12.52 8.99 -9.90
N SER A 249 -13.75 8.52 -10.16
CA SER A 249 -14.95 9.37 -10.18
C SER A 249 -15.15 10.11 -8.85
N LEU A 250 -14.96 9.44 -7.71
CA LEU A 250 -14.98 10.09 -6.40
C LEU A 250 -13.95 11.22 -6.31
N ILE A 251 -12.70 10.97 -6.71
CA ILE A 251 -11.63 11.98 -6.64
C ILE A 251 -11.95 13.18 -7.54
N VAL A 252 -12.43 12.96 -8.77
CA VAL A 252 -12.84 14.05 -9.69
C VAL A 252 -13.92 14.93 -9.04
N ASP A 253 -14.97 14.31 -8.50
CA ASP A 253 -16.08 15.07 -7.88
C ASP A 253 -15.63 15.83 -6.63
N LEU A 254 -14.79 15.22 -5.79
CA LEU A 254 -14.26 15.87 -4.59
C LEU A 254 -13.35 17.05 -4.93
N MET A 255 -12.55 16.94 -5.99
CA MET A 255 -11.68 18.02 -6.46
C MET A 255 -12.50 19.15 -7.08
N ALA A 256 -13.54 18.85 -7.86
CA ALA A 256 -14.48 19.85 -8.37
C ALA A 256 -15.21 20.61 -7.24
N GLN A 257 -15.51 19.91 -6.13
CA GLN A 257 -16.13 20.49 -4.93
C GLN A 257 -15.13 21.11 -3.95
N SER A 258 -13.83 21.03 -4.22
CA SER A 258 -12.80 21.41 -3.26
C SER A 258 -12.69 22.92 -3.07
N SER A 259 -12.40 23.36 -1.85
CA SER A 259 -12.02 24.75 -1.58
C SER A 259 -10.54 24.99 -1.92
N VAL A 260 -10.15 26.27 -2.06
CA VAL A 260 -8.74 26.65 -2.21
C VAL A 260 -7.89 26.13 -1.05
N GLN A 261 -8.42 26.19 0.18
CA GLN A 261 -7.74 25.69 1.38
C GLN A 261 -7.53 24.18 1.33
N GLN A 262 -8.52 23.42 0.82
CA GLN A 262 -8.39 21.97 0.66
C GLN A 262 -7.33 21.61 -0.39
N ARG A 263 -7.29 22.33 -1.52
CA ARG A 263 -6.24 22.14 -2.54
C ARG A 263 -4.85 22.47 -2.01
N LEU A 264 -4.69 23.61 -1.32
CA LEU A 264 -3.42 23.97 -0.68
C LEU A 264 -2.96 22.92 0.34
N LYS A 265 -3.88 22.35 1.13
CA LYS A 265 -3.57 21.28 2.08
C LYS A 265 -3.10 20.02 1.37
N LEU A 266 -3.75 19.65 0.26
CA LEU A 266 -3.38 18.50 -0.57
C LEU A 266 -1.99 18.69 -1.19
N THR A 267 -1.72 19.85 -1.79
CA THR A 267 -0.40 20.23 -2.31
C THR A 267 0.67 20.13 -1.23
N GLN A 268 0.44 20.70 -0.05
CA GLN A 268 1.37 20.60 1.09
C GLN A 268 1.62 19.16 1.54
N LYS A 269 0.62 18.28 1.45
CA LYS A 269 0.76 16.85 1.80
C LYS A 269 1.59 16.10 0.77
N ILE A 270 1.37 16.34 -0.52
CA ILE A 270 2.17 15.79 -1.61
C ILE A 270 3.62 16.26 -1.47
N ASP A 271 3.83 17.56 -1.27
CA ASP A 271 5.14 18.17 -1.01
C ASP A 271 5.85 17.57 0.20
N GLY A 272 5.08 17.28 1.26
CA GLY A 272 5.57 16.56 2.43
C GLY A 272 6.19 15.22 2.04
N VAL A 273 5.43 14.31 1.41
CA VAL A 273 5.97 12.98 1.07
C VAL A 273 7.10 13.07 0.03
N ARG A 274 7.05 14.03 -0.88
CA ARG A 274 8.14 14.32 -1.83
C ARG A 274 9.44 14.71 -1.12
N SER A 275 9.34 15.63 -0.16
CA SER A 275 10.48 16.06 0.66
C SER A 275 11.05 14.91 1.48
N ASP A 276 10.15 14.04 1.98
CA ASP A 276 10.50 12.87 2.76
C ASP A 276 11.31 11.85 1.95
N PHE A 277 10.92 11.60 0.70
CA PHE A 277 11.68 10.76 -0.23
C PHE A 277 13.01 11.42 -0.64
N LYS A 278 13.01 12.70 -1.03
CA LYS A 278 14.26 13.44 -1.36
C LYS A 278 15.26 13.47 -0.20
N ALA A 279 14.79 13.36 1.05
CA ALA A 279 15.65 13.29 2.22
C ALA A 279 16.32 11.92 2.45
N LEU A 280 16.00 10.88 1.67
CA LEU A 280 16.61 9.57 1.76
C LEU A 280 18.07 9.60 1.30
N LYS A 281 18.96 8.97 2.07
CA LYS A 281 20.41 9.01 1.81
C LYS A 281 20.79 8.44 0.44
N CYS A 282 20.10 7.38 0.01
CA CYS A 282 20.36 6.71 -1.26
C CYS A 282 20.03 7.58 -2.49
N LEU A 283 19.17 8.60 -2.38
CA LEU A 283 18.93 9.59 -3.44
C LEU A 283 19.90 10.78 -3.40
N LYS A 284 20.62 10.98 -2.29
CA LYS A 284 21.63 12.05 -2.15
C LYS A 284 22.98 11.64 -2.73
N GLY A 285 23.30 10.34 -2.72
CA GLY A 285 24.55 9.80 -3.27
C GLY A 285 24.56 9.63 -4.79
N SER A 286 23.41 9.72 -5.46
CA SER A 286 23.29 9.66 -6.93
C SER A 286 23.42 11.02 -7.62
N ALA A 287 23.60 12.10 -6.85
CA ALA A 287 23.78 13.47 -7.35
C ALA A 287 25.25 13.94 -7.29
N SER A 288 26.20 12.99 -7.28
CA SER A 288 27.65 13.22 -7.25
C SER A 288 28.30 12.66 -8.50
#